data_AF-A0A7R7AGP2-F1
#
_entry.id   AF-A0A7R7AGP2-F1
#
_cell.length_a   1.000
_cell.length_b   1.000
_cell.length_c   1.000
_cell.angle_alpha   90.00
_cell.angle_beta   90.00
_cell.angle_gamma   90.00
#
_symmetry.space_group_name_H-M   'P 1'
#
loop_
_entity.id
_entity.type
_entity.pdbx_description
1 polymer ?
#
loop_
_entity_poly.entity_id
_entity_poly.type
_entity_poly.pdbx_seq_one_letter_code
_entity_poly.pdbx_strand_id
1 'polypeptide(L)'
;MIGVEKTFSLTIFIRLLFIIDKVLKTYEKLQLKEHNMRIITLLMTTLAISPAHAKIFKCEIDGKTSFQQTPCQAQANSSEFLLKKDISIDRQQQAMRKLNDDLSEIANKKKLAKEIADKERAIRANENNARATYQNAQANKEQAIQAAKQTKALRERNSLLLNPYPYRAHKPLEKLSNSLNVKK
;
A
#
# COMPACT_ATOMS: atom_id res chain seq x y z
N MET A 1 -36.00 6.77 -28.66
CA MET A 1 -35.23 6.37 -27.46
C MET A 1 -35.10 7.58 -26.55
N ILE A 2 -35.94 7.64 -25.52
CA ILE A 2 -36.06 8.74 -24.55
C ILE A 2 -35.81 8.10 -23.18
N GLY A 3 -34.83 8.55 -22.38
CA GLY A 3 -34.73 7.98 -21.03
C GLY A 3 -33.49 8.19 -20.16
N VAL A 4 -32.55 9.12 -20.44
CA VAL A 4 -31.35 9.26 -19.58
C VAL A 4 -31.14 10.66 -18.99
N GLU A 5 -31.79 11.71 -19.49
CA GLU A 5 -31.59 13.06 -18.94
C GLU A 5 -32.31 13.32 -17.59
N LYS A 6 -33.28 12.49 -17.21
CA LYS A 6 -34.04 12.71 -15.96
C LYS A 6 -33.35 12.21 -14.69
N THR A 7 -32.38 11.31 -14.79
CA THR A 7 -31.72 10.71 -13.61
C THR A 7 -30.60 11.58 -13.04
N PHE A 8 -29.93 12.37 -13.88
CA PHE A 8 -28.86 13.29 -13.46
C PHE A 8 -29.40 14.49 -12.66
N SER A 9 -30.60 14.98 -13.03
CA SER A 9 -31.28 16.05 -12.28
C SER A 9 -31.74 15.58 -10.89
N LEU A 10 -32.24 14.34 -10.79
CA LEU A 10 -32.77 13.81 -9.53
C LEU A 10 -31.68 13.62 -8.45
N THR A 11 -30.49 13.17 -8.84
CA THR A 11 -29.37 12.96 -7.90
C THR A 11 -28.80 14.28 -7.38
N ILE A 12 -28.75 15.31 -8.23
CA ILE A 12 -28.38 16.67 -7.82
C ILE A 12 -29.41 17.22 -6.84
N PHE A 13 -30.70 17.03 -7.11
CA PHE A 13 -31.80 17.47 -6.23
C PHE A 13 -31.74 16.79 -4.85
N ILE A 14 -31.49 15.49 -4.80
CA ILE A 14 -31.37 14.73 -3.54
C ILE A 14 -30.15 15.23 -2.74
N ARG A 15 -29.01 15.51 -3.39
CA ARG A 15 -27.83 16.06 -2.70
C ARG A 15 -28.07 17.48 -2.19
N LEU A 16 -28.78 18.31 -2.95
CA LEU A 16 -29.20 19.65 -2.50
C LEU A 16 -30.12 19.57 -1.28
N LEU A 17 -31.12 18.69 -1.29
CA LEU A 17 -32.01 18.47 -0.15
C LEU A 17 -31.24 18.01 1.10
N PHE A 18 -30.24 17.14 0.94
CA PHE A 18 -29.42 16.66 2.06
C PHE A 18 -28.52 17.75 2.65
N ILE A 19 -28.00 18.65 1.80
CA ILE A 19 -27.23 19.82 2.25
C ILE A 19 -28.16 20.78 2.99
N ILE A 20 -29.36 21.05 2.45
CA ILE A 20 -30.36 21.90 3.08
C ILE A 20 -30.78 21.34 4.45
N ASP A 21 -31.02 20.03 4.59
CA ASP A 21 -31.41 19.42 5.87
C ASP A 21 -30.29 19.50 6.92
N LYS A 22 -29.02 19.29 6.52
CA LYS A 22 -27.88 19.49 7.42
C LYS A 22 -27.73 20.94 7.85
N VAL A 23 -27.92 21.87 6.92
CA VAL A 23 -27.85 23.31 7.18
C VAL A 23 -28.97 23.70 8.15
N LEU A 24 -30.21 23.25 7.93
CA LEU A 24 -31.34 23.49 8.85
C LEU A 24 -31.09 22.93 10.26
N LYS A 25 -30.60 21.69 10.39
CA LYS A 25 -30.24 21.11 11.70
C LYS A 25 -29.10 21.83 12.41
N THR A 26 -28.20 22.44 11.65
CA THR A 26 -27.13 23.27 12.22
C THR A 26 -27.69 24.60 12.72
N TYR A 27 -28.68 25.16 12.03
CA TYR A 27 -29.38 26.38 12.46
C TYR A 27 -30.27 26.16 13.70
N GLU A 28 -30.87 24.98 13.87
CA GLU A 28 -31.71 24.65 15.05
C GLU A 28 -30.90 24.65 16.36
N LYS A 29 -29.60 24.36 16.31
CA LYS A 29 -28.69 24.40 17.47
C LYS A 29 -28.18 25.80 17.83
N LEU A 30 -28.50 26.83 17.05
CA LEU A 30 -28.02 28.21 17.23
C LEU A 30 -29.08 29.15 17.82
N GLN A 31 -30.03 28.62 18.60
CA GLN A 31 -31.05 29.33 19.40
C GLN A 31 -30.46 30.17 20.55
N LEU A 32 -29.58 31.12 20.24
CA LEU A 32 -29.05 32.06 21.25
C LEU A 32 -28.69 33.45 20.69
N LYS A 33 -29.60 34.09 19.93
CA LYS A 33 -29.73 35.56 19.81
C LYS A 33 -30.84 35.93 18.80
N GLU A 34 -32.07 36.02 19.28
CA GLU A 34 -33.28 36.16 18.45
C GLU A 34 -33.39 37.47 17.63
N HIS A 35 -32.62 38.52 17.93
CA HIS A 35 -32.65 39.75 17.12
C HIS A 35 -31.60 39.79 15.99
N ASN A 36 -30.45 39.12 16.16
CA ASN A 36 -29.39 39.13 15.14
C ASN A 36 -29.60 38.08 14.04
N MET A 37 -30.27 36.97 14.39
CA MET A 37 -30.50 35.85 13.45
C MET A 37 -31.43 36.22 12.29
N ARG A 38 -32.46 37.05 12.52
CA ARG A 38 -33.40 37.50 11.47
C ARG A 38 -32.73 38.41 10.45
N ILE A 39 -31.84 39.29 10.90
CA ILE A 39 -31.06 40.17 10.01
C ILE A 39 -30.11 39.35 9.14
N ILE A 40 -29.46 38.33 9.71
CA ILE A 40 -28.55 37.44 8.96
C ILE A 40 -29.33 36.60 7.94
N THR A 41 -30.51 36.07 8.28
CA THR A 41 -31.32 35.31 7.32
C THR A 41 -31.85 36.19 6.18
N LEU A 42 -32.23 37.44 6.47
CA LEU A 42 -32.69 38.41 5.46
C LEU A 42 -31.53 38.88 4.56
N LEU A 43 -30.33 39.02 5.11
CA LEU A 43 -29.11 39.31 4.34
C LEU A 43 -28.76 38.13 3.42
N MET A 44 -28.77 36.90 3.92
CA MET A 44 -28.42 35.73 3.10
C MET A 44 -29.43 35.45 1.98
N THR A 45 -30.72 35.72 2.22
CA THR A 45 -31.75 35.58 1.19
C THR A 45 -31.64 36.65 0.10
N THR A 46 -31.27 37.88 0.43
CA THR A 46 -31.05 38.94 -0.57
C THR A 46 -29.82 38.69 -1.44
N LEU A 47 -28.73 38.13 -0.88
CA LEU A 47 -27.56 37.73 -1.67
C LEU A 47 -27.85 36.53 -2.59
N ALA A 48 -28.73 35.62 -2.20
CA ALA A 48 -29.06 34.42 -3.00
C ALA A 48 -29.89 34.72 -4.27
N ILE A 49 -30.58 35.87 -4.32
CA ILE A 49 -31.50 36.24 -5.43
C ILE A 49 -30.81 37.09 -6.49
N SER A 50 -29.50 37.33 -6.41
CA SER A 50 -28.77 38.04 -7.46
C SER A 50 -28.23 37.03 -8.48
N PRO A 51 -28.94 36.68 -9.57
CA PRO A 51 -28.33 35.92 -10.65
C PRO A 51 -27.28 36.82 -11.29
N ALA A 52 -26.01 36.59 -10.94
CA ALA A 52 -24.88 37.20 -11.60
C ALA A 52 -24.79 36.61 -13.02
N HIS A 53 -25.61 37.12 -13.93
CA HIS A 53 -25.45 36.92 -15.37
C HIS A 53 -24.22 37.71 -15.83
N ALA A 54 -23.04 37.21 -15.47
CA ALA A 54 -21.77 37.82 -15.81
C ALA A 54 -21.48 37.54 -17.28
N LYS A 55 -21.71 38.54 -18.13
CA LYS A 55 -21.20 38.55 -19.50
C LYS A 55 -19.67 38.57 -19.41
N ILE A 56 -19.01 37.63 -20.09
CA ILE A 56 -17.55 37.60 -20.17
C ILE A 56 -17.15 38.28 -21.47
N PHE A 57 -16.27 39.26 -21.38
CA PHE A 57 -15.74 39.98 -22.54
C PHE A 57 -14.32 39.50 -22.84
N LYS A 58 -14.02 39.29 -24.11
CA LYS A 58 -12.66 39.01 -24.58
C LYS A 58 -11.99 40.33 -24.93
N CYS A 59 -10.91 40.68 -24.21
CA CYS A 59 -10.07 41.84 -24.49
C CYS A 59 -8.75 41.37 -25.12
N GLU A 60 -8.23 42.08 -26.12
CA GLU A 60 -6.99 41.69 -26.82
C GLU A 60 -6.02 42.86 -26.88
N ILE A 61 -5.23 43.07 -25.83
CA ILE A 61 -4.29 44.21 -25.71
C ILE A 61 -2.90 43.70 -26.09
N ASP A 62 -2.24 44.36 -27.06
CA ASP A 62 -0.87 44.03 -27.51
C ASP A 62 -0.67 42.55 -27.91
N GLY A 63 -1.68 41.95 -28.56
CA GLY A 63 -1.65 40.54 -28.99
C GLY A 63 -1.83 39.51 -27.86
N LYS A 64 -2.10 39.96 -26.62
CA LYS A 64 -2.42 39.09 -25.47
C LYS A 64 -3.92 39.12 -25.20
N THR A 65 -4.53 37.94 -25.18
CA THR A 65 -5.96 37.79 -24.88
C THR A 65 -6.20 37.64 -23.37
N SER A 66 -7.05 38.50 -22.82
CA SER A 66 -7.53 38.45 -21.43
C SER A 66 -9.05 38.38 -21.41
N PHE A 67 -9.62 37.62 -20.46
CA PHE A 67 -11.06 37.53 -20.27
C PHE A 67 -11.45 38.32 -19.02
N GLN A 68 -12.42 39.22 -19.13
CA GLN A 68 -12.84 40.09 -18.04
C GLN A 68 -14.37 40.09 -17.90
N GLN A 69 -14.87 40.31 -16.68
CA GLN A 69 -16.31 40.44 -16.41
C GLN A 69 -16.84 41.84 -16.78
N THR A 70 -15.94 42.82 -16.88
CA THR A 70 -16.23 44.20 -17.27
C THR A 70 -15.84 44.45 -18.73
N PRO A 71 -16.55 45.34 -19.45
CA PRO A 71 -16.19 45.71 -20.81
C PRO A 71 -14.81 46.39 -20.86
N CYS A 72 -14.04 46.12 -21.92
CA CYS A 72 -12.69 46.65 -22.09
C CYS A 72 -12.75 48.17 -22.33
N GLN A 73 -12.18 48.99 -21.44
CA GLN A 73 -12.25 50.46 -21.53
C GLN A 73 -11.60 51.05 -22.79
N ALA A 74 -10.63 50.34 -23.39
CA ALA A 74 -9.76 50.88 -24.44
C ALA A 74 -10.03 50.34 -25.86
N GLN A 75 -11.00 49.44 -26.05
CA GLN A 75 -11.17 48.74 -27.34
C GLN A 75 -12.59 48.82 -27.86
N ALA A 76 -12.75 49.47 -29.03
CA ALA A 76 -13.99 49.48 -29.81
C ALA A 76 -14.45 48.08 -30.27
N ASN A 77 -13.59 47.06 -30.13
CA ASN A 77 -13.81 45.68 -30.58
C ASN A 77 -14.06 44.71 -29.41
N SER A 78 -14.68 45.15 -28.31
CA SER A 78 -15.05 44.26 -27.21
C SER A 78 -16.23 43.36 -27.62
N SER A 79 -15.94 42.16 -28.13
CA SER A 79 -17.00 41.17 -28.40
C SER A 79 -17.35 40.40 -27.13
N GLU A 80 -18.64 40.27 -26.84
CA GLU A 80 -19.14 39.33 -25.82
C GLU A 80 -18.65 37.92 -26.19
N PHE A 81 -17.94 37.28 -25.26
CA PHE A 81 -17.44 35.93 -25.45
C PHE A 81 -18.62 34.97 -25.32
N LEU A 82 -19.25 34.68 -26.46
CA LEU A 82 -20.19 33.60 -26.58
C LEU A 82 -19.40 32.30 -26.62
N LEU A 83 -19.49 31.52 -25.54
CA LEU A 83 -19.00 30.15 -25.52
C LEU A 83 -19.65 29.44 -26.71
N LYS A 84 -18.86 29.06 -27.73
CA LYS A 84 -19.39 28.29 -28.87
C LYS A 84 -20.05 27.04 -28.30
N LYS A 85 -21.36 26.94 -28.50
CA LYS A 85 -22.19 25.90 -27.91
C LYS A 85 -21.72 24.53 -28.37
N ASP A 86 -21.44 23.71 -27.36
CA ASP A 86 -21.35 22.25 -27.28
C ASP A 86 -20.62 21.49 -28.40
N ILE A 87 -19.52 20.86 -28.01
CA ILE A 87 -18.94 19.69 -28.68
C ILE A 87 -20.09 18.75 -29.03
N SER A 88 -20.15 18.25 -30.28
CA SER A 88 -21.26 17.39 -30.68
C SER A 88 -21.36 16.19 -29.73
N ILE A 89 -22.59 15.78 -29.41
CA ILE A 89 -22.87 14.66 -28.50
C ILE A 89 -22.09 13.41 -28.95
N ASP A 90 -21.97 13.19 -30.27
CA ASP A 90 -21.20 12.08 -30.83
C ASP A 90 -19.71 12.14 -30.49
N ARG A 91 -19.09 13.32 -30.56
CA ARG A 91 -17.69 13.50 -30.17
C ARG A 91 -17.49 13.29 -28.68
N GLN A 92 -18.45 13.73 -27.87
CA GLN A 92 -18.41 13.51 -26.43
C GLN A 92 -18.55 12.02 -26.08
N GLN A 93 -19.47 11.30 -26.74
CA GLN A 93 -19.63 9.85 -26.56
C GLN A 93 -18.39 9.08 -27.03
N GLN A 94 -17.78 9.47 -28.15
CA GLN A 94 -16.57 8.83 -28.64
C GLN A 94 -15.39 9.06 -27.68
N ALA A 95 -15.25 10.27 -27.13
CA ALA A 95 -14.24 10.58 -26.12
C ALA A 95 -14.47 9.77 -24.83
N MET A 96 -15.72 9.62 -24.39
CA MET A 96 -16.07 8.79 -23.23
C MET A 96 -15.73 7.31 -23.46
N ARG A 97 -16.01 6.76 -24.64
CA ARG A 97 -15.67 5.37 -24.97
C ARG A 97 -14.17 5.15 -24.92
N LYS A 98 -13.39 6.00 -25.60
CA LYS A 98 -11.92 5.94 -25.56
C LYS A 98 -11.37 6.01 -24.14
N LEU A 99 -11.88 6.95 -23.34
CA LEU A 99 -11.47 7.09 -21.94
C LEU A 99 -11.76 5.81 -21.13
N ASN A 100 -12.95 5.22 -21.31
CA ASN A 100 -13.31 3.99 -20.61
C ASN A 100 -12.44 2.81 -21.05
N ASP A 101 -12.14 2.71 -22.35
CA ASP A 101 -11.26 1.68 -22.91
C ASP A 101 -9.85 1.81 -22.31
N ASP A 102 -9.28 3.01 -22.31
CA ASP A 102 -7.96 3.30 -21.73
C ASP A 102 -7.91 2.99 -20.23
N LEU A 103 -8.95 3.38 -19.48
CA LEU A 103 -9.05 3.09 -18.05
C LEU A 103 -9.14 1.58 -17.79
N SER A 104 -9.88 0.85 -18.62
CA SER A 104 -9.98 -0.60 -18.52
C SER A 104 -8.64 -1.28 -18.80
N GLU A 105 -7.88 -0.79 -19.79
CA GLU A 105 -6.56 -1.31 -20.12
C GLU A 105 -5.57 -1.07 -18.98
N ILE A 106 -5.56 0.13 -18.39
CA ILE A 106 -4.73 0.46 -17.22
C ILE A 106 -5.10 -0.42 -16.03
N ALA A 107 -6.39 -0.62 -15.77
CA ALA A 107 -6.85 -1.47 -14.67
C ALA A 107 -6.39 -2.92 -14.86
N ASN A 108 -6.50 -3.45 -16.08
CA ASN A 108 -6.05 -4.80 -16.43
C ASN A 108 -4.53 -4.96 -16.26
N LYS A 109 -3.74 -3.98 -16.74
CA LYS A 109 -2.27 -3.98 -16.56
C LYS A 109 -1.89 -3.95 -15.08
N LYS A 110 -2.54 -3.11 -14.27
CA LYS A 110 -2.30 -3.05 -12.82
C LYS A 110 -2.66 -4.36 -12.13
N LYS A 111 -3.77 -4.99 -12.50
CA LYS A 111 -4.19 -6.29 -11.95
C LYS A 111 -3.16 -7.36 -12.27
N LEU A 112 -2.72 -7.47 -13.53
CA LEU A 112 -1.70 -8.43 -13.94
C LEU A 112 -0.37 -8.22 -13.21
N ALA A 113 0.10 -6.97 -13.13
CA ALA A 113 1.33 -6.63 -12.41
C ALA A 113 1.25 -7.02 -10.92
N LYS A 114 0.08 -6.81 -10.29
CA LYS A 114 -0.16 -7.23 -8.90
C LYS A 114 -0.13 -8.76 -8.77
N GLU A 115 -0.81 -9.49 -9.65
CA GLU A 115 -0.81 -10.95 -9.63
C GLU A 115 0.60 -11.54 -9.80
N ILE A 116 1.42 -10.96 -10.68
CA ILE A 116 2.83 -11.35 -10.84
C ILE A 116 3.62 -11.07 -9.56
N ALA A 117 3.49 -9.87 -8.99
CA ALA A 117 4.20 -9.50 -7.78
C ALA A 117 3.80 -10.37 -6.57
N ASP A 118 2.54 -10.75 -6.46
CA ASP A 118 2.03 -11.62 -5.39
C ASP A 118 2.56 -13.06 -5.56
N LYS A 119 2.58 -13.59 -6.79
CA LYS A 119 3.21 -14.90 -7.09
C LYS A 119 4.70 -14.90 -6.79
N GLU A 120 5.41 -13.84 -7.18
CA GLU A 120 6.85 -13.68 -6.90
C GLU A 120 7.15 -13.61 -5.40
N ARG A 121 6.27 -12.96 -4.61
CA ARG A 121 6.39 -12.98 -3.14
C ARG A 121 6.18 -14.38 -2.58
N ALA A 122 5.22 -15.13 -3.10
CA ALA A 122 4.96 -16.50 -2.66
C ALA A 122 6.15 -17.44 -2.97
N ILE A 123 6.75 -17.32 -4.16
CA ILE A 123 7.94 -18.10 -4.55
C ILE A 123 9.10 -17.78 -3.60
N ARG A 124 9.41 -16.50 -3.37
CA ARG A 124 10.49 -16.10 -2.45
C ARG A 124 10.26 -16.58 -1.01
N ALA A 125 9.02 -16.53 -0.53
CA ALA A 125 8.68 -17.07 0.78
C ALA A 125 8.95 -18.59 0.86
N ASN A 126 8.59 -19.33 -0.20
CA ASN A 126 8.83 -20.76 -0.29
C ASN A 126 10.33 -21.09 -0.37
N GLU A 127 11.10 -20.35 -1.17
CA GLU A 127 12.55 -20.51 -1.25
C GLU A 127 13.24 -20.25 0.10
N ASN A 128 12.83 -19.20 0.81
CA ASN A 128 13.35 -18.88 2.14
C ASN A 128 13.03 -20.01 3.14
N ASN A 129 11.82 -20.55 3.10
CA ASN A 129 11.44 -21.69 3.95
C ASN A 129 12.27 -22.95 3.62
N ALA A 130 12.46 -23.25 2.34
CA ALA A 130 13.29 -24.37 1.91
C ALA A 130 14.75 -24.21 2.38
N ARG A 131 15.32 -22.99 2.26
CA ARG A 131 16.68 -22.70 2.76
C ARG A 131 16.78 -22.86 4.28
N ALA A 132 15.81 -22.34 5.03
CA ALA A 132 15.77 -22.49 6.49
C ALA A 132 15.68 -23.96 6.89
N THR A 133 14.86 -24.74 6.19
CA THR A 133 14.72 -26.19 6.42
C THR A 133 16.04 -26.92 6.16
N TYR A 134 16.73 -26.60 5.07
CA TYR A 134 18.04 -27.16 4.76
C TYR A 134 19.09 -26.82 5.83
N GLN A 135 19.16 -25.56 6.26
CA GLN A 135 20.07 -25.11 7.32
C GLN A 135 19.79 -25.82 8.65
N ASN A 136 18.52 -25.96 9.01
CA ASN A 136 18.12 -26.70 10.21
C ASN A 136 18.52 -28.18 10.12
N ALA A 137 18.32 -28.82 8.96
CA ALA A 137 18.73 -30.20 8.75
C ALA A 137 20.27 -30.36 8.87
N GLN A 138 21.03 -29.40 8.35
CA GLN A 138 22.49 -29.38 8.49
C GLN A 138 22.92 -29.19 9.95
N ALA A 139 22.33 -28.22 10.66
CA ALA A 139 22.61 -27.99 12.08
C ALA A 139 22.30 -29.24 12.93
N ASN A 140 21.17 -29.90 12.68
CA ASN A 140 20.79 -31.15 13.36
C ASN A 140 21.80 -32.27 13.09
N LYS A 141 22.28 -32.39 11.85
CA LYS A 141 23.33 -33.36 11.50
C LYS A 141 24.62 -33.09 12.28
N GLU A 142 25.05 -31.83 12.36
CA GLU A 142 26.24 -31.44 13.10
C GLU A 142 26.08 -31.70 14.61
N GLN A 143 24.92 -31.35 15.18
CA GLN A 143 24.60 -31.65 16.59
C GLN A 143 24.64 -33.16 16.87
N ALA A 144 24.06 -33.99 15.99
CA ALA A 144 24.09 -35.45 16.14
C ALA A 144 25.54 -36.00 16.11
N ILE A 145 26.39 -35.47 15.23
CA ILE A 145 27.82 -35.85 15.16
C ILE A 145 28.53 -35.48 16.46
N GLN A 146 28.30 -34.28 16.99
CA GLN A 146 28.91 -33.85 18.25
C GLN A 146 28.44 -34.70 19.45
N ALA A 147 27.14 -34.97 19.53
CA ALA A 147 26.57 -35.84 20.55
C ALA A 147 27.16 -37.26 20.48
N ALA A 148 27.33 -37.82 19.28
CA ALA A 148 27.96 -39.11 19.08
C ALA A 148 29.43 -39.14 19.56
N LYS A 149 30.21 -38.09 19.26
CA LYS A 149 31.59 -37.94 19.75
C LYS A 149 31.65 -37.88 21.27
N GLN A 150 30.79 -37.06 21.90
CA GLN A 150 30.72 -36.95 23.36
C GLN A 150 30.33 -38.29 24.00
N THR A 151 29.35 -38.98 23.44
CA THR A 151 28.92 -40.30 23.93
C THR A 151 30.04 -41.32 23.83
N LYS A 152 30.79 -41.32 22.73
CA LYS A 152 31.96 -42.19 22.55
C LYS A 152 33.03 -41.91 23.60
N ALA A 153 33.39 -40.64 23.81
CA ALA A 153 34.37 -40.24 24.83
C ALA A 153 33.94 -40.65 26.25
N LEU A 154 32.65 -40.49 26.57
CA LEU A 154 32.09 -40.94 27.85
C LEU A 154 32.14 -42.47 28.01
N ARG A 155 31.82 -43.24 26.95
CA ARG A 155 31.93 -44.70 26.96
C ARG A 155 33.37 -45.16 27.17
N GLU A 156 34.32 -44.57 26.46
CA GLU A 156 35.74 -44.86 26.63
C GLU A 156 36.19 -44.57 28.07
N ARG A 157 35.84 -43.40 28.61
CA ARG A 157 36.12 -43.05 30.01
C ARG A 157 35.50 -44.04 31.01
N ASN A 158 34.24 -44.41 30.83
CA ASN A 158 33.56 -45.37 31.70
C ASN A 158 34.19 -46.77 31.60
N SER A 159 34.61 -47.20 30.41
CA SER A 159 35.26 -48.51 30.22
C SER A 159 36.59 -48.63 30.98
N LEU A 160 37.35 -47.53 31.08
CA LEU A 160 38.58 -47.48 31.88
C LEU A 160 38.30 -47.57 33.38
N LEU A 161 37.19 -47.01 33.85
CA LEU A 161 36.79 -47.06 35.27
C LEU A 161 36.26 -48.45 35.68
N LEU A 162 35.56 -49.14 34.76
CA LEU A 162 34.98 -50.46 35.01
C LEU A 162 36.00 -51.62 34.93
N ASN A 163 37.19 -51.38 34.39
CA ASN A 163 38.27 -52.36 34.35
C ASN A 163 39.56 -51.82 34.99
N PRO A 164 39.66 -51.78 36.34
CA PRO A 164 40.75 -51.11 37.05
C PRO A 164 42.10 -51.85 36.97
N TYR A 165 42.15 -53.06 36.41
CA TYR A 165 43.40 -53.82 36.24
C TYR A 165 43.59 -54.23 34.78
N PRO A 166 44.43 -53.53 33.99
CA PRO A 166 45.10 -54.23 32.91
C PRO A 166 45.96 -55.30 33.61
N TYR A 167 45.63 -56.58 33.42
CA TYR A 167 46.57 -57.66 33.73
C TYR A 167 47.88 -57.31 33.00
N ARG A 168 48.84 -56.70 33.71
CA ARG A 168 50.23 -56.70 33.28
C ARG A 168 50.61 -58.16 33.28
N ALA A 169 50.78 -58.73 32.09
CA ALA A 169 51.51 -59.98 31.96
C ALA A 169 52.87 -59.77 32.62
N HIS A 170 53.02 -60.25 33.86
CA HIS A 170 54.31 -60.33 34.52
C HIS A 170 55.16 -61.23 33.63
N LYS A 171 56.19 -60.67 32.98
CA LYS A 171 57.24 -61.50 32.39
C LYS A 171 57.73 -62.42 33.50
N PRO A 172 57.72 -63.76 33.32
CA PRO A 172 58.28 -64.65 34.32
C PRO A 172 59.73 -64.25 34.57
N LEU A 173 60.09 -64.07 35.84
CA LEU A 173 61.46 -63.82 36.29
C LEU A 173 62.28 -65.11 36.15
N GLU A 174 62.50 -65.54 34.92
CA GLU A 174 63.36 -66.66 34.60
C GLU A 174 64.67 -66.09 34.08
N LYS A 175 65.58 -65.78 35.03
CA LYS A 175 67.06 -65.69 34.89
C LYS A 175 67.65 -64.90 36.05
N LEU A 176 67.82 -65.53 37.22
CA LEU A 176 68.71 -65.01 38.28
C LEU A 176 69.46 -66.11 39.04
N SER A 177 69.46 -67.37 38.59
CA SER A 177 70.13 -68.48 39.29
C SER A 177 71.56 -68.81 38.83
N ASN A 178 72.15 -68.09 37.85
CA ASN A 178 73.45 -68.48 37.28
C ASN A 178 74.67 -67.65 37.74
N SER A 179 74.60 -66.90 38.86
CA SER A 179 75.74 -66.11 39.35
C SER A 179 76.38 -66.59 40.66
N LEU A 180 76.08 -67.80 41.13
CA LEU A 180 76.67 -68.38 42.35
C LEU A 180 77.52 -69.62 42.05
N ASN A 181 78.53 -69.50 41.17
CA ASN A 181 79.60 -70.50 41.09
C ASN A 181 80.87 -69.91 40.47
N VAL A 182 81.52 -68.97 41.17
CA VAL A 182 82.96 -68.70 40.97
C VAL A 182 83.58 -68.31 42.33
N LYS A 183 84.14 -69.31 43.02
CA LYS A 183 85.38 -69.26 43.84
C LYS A 183 85.35 -70.32 44.94
N LYS A 184 86.04 -71.43 44.70
CA LYS A 184 87.01 -71.99 45.65
C LYS A 184 88.02 -72.85 44.89
#